data_AF-A0AAF0MH09-F1
#
_entry.id   AF-A0AAF0MH09-F1
#
_cell.length_a   1.000
_cell.length_b   1.000
_cell.length_c   1.000
_cell.angle_alpha   90.00
_cell.angle_beta   90.00
_cell.angle_gamma   90.00
#
_symmetry.space_group_name_H-M   'P 1'
#
loop_
_entity.id
_entity.type
_entity.pdbx_description
1 polymer ?
#
loop_
_entity_poly.entity_id
_entity_poly.type
_entity_poly.pdbx_seq_one_letter_code
_entity_poly.pdbx_strand_id
1 'polypeptide(L)'
;MSNLVLNGALYSQSAITDRVESIRDRLALKQDRVVVLVLIAIALLLAVGLITAWWITCQNKGMYPAMDMPSFSAGGTWKVYCRK
;
A
#
# COMPACT_ATOMS: atom_id res chain seq x y z
N MET A 1 14.85 -31.27 45.72
CA MET A 1 15.62 -30.92 44.50
C MET A 1 14.77 -30.89 43.22
N SER A 2 13.54 -31.41 43.22
CA SER A 2 12.67 -31.49 42.04
C SER A 2 12.11 -30.14 41.52
N ASN A 3 11.97 -29.13 42.39
CA ASN A 3 11.40 -27.83 42.02
C ASN A 3 12.34 -26.93 41.19
N LEU A 4 13.66 -27.13 41.26
CA LEU A 4 14.63 -26.30 40.55
C LEU A 4 14.68 -26.66 39.05
N VAL A 5 14.56 -27.95 38.73
CA VAL A 5 14.56 -28.45 37.35
C VAL A 5 13.25 -28.08 36.63
N LEU A 6 12.12 -28.12 37.34
CA LEU A 6 10.82 -27.71 36.79
C LEU A 6 10.82 -26.22 36.42
N ASN A 7 11.35 -25.36 37.29
CA ASN A 7 11.45 -23.91 37.03
C ASN A 7 12.42 -23.58 35.89
N GLY A 8 13.54 -24.30 35.78
CA GLY A 8 14.50 -24.12 34.68
C GLY A 8 13.95 -24.52 33.31
N ALA A 9 13.15 -25.59 33.25
CA ALA A 9 12.50 -26.04 32.01
C ALA A 9 11.34 -25.12 31.57
N LEU A 10 10.64 -24.50 32.53
CA LEU A 10 9.57 -23.54 32.25
C LEU A 10 10.14 -22.22 31.71
N TYR A 11 11.27 -21.77 32.27
CA TYR A 11 11.98 -20.57 31.83
C TYR A 11 12.65 -20.74 30.45
N SER A 12 13.16 -21.94 30.13
CA SER A 12 13.72 -22.22 28.82
C SER A 12 12.63 -22.32 27.74
N GLN A 13 11.46 -22.88 28.06
CA GLN A 13 10.32 -22.88 27.16
C GLN A 13 9.82 -21.47 26.89
N SER A 14 9.63 -20.63 27.92
CA SER A 14 9.16 -19.25 27.75
C SER A 14 10.13 -18.40 26.90
N ALA A 15 11.43 -18.56 27.13
CA ALA A 15 12.46 -17.84 26.35
C ALA A 15 12.54 -18.30 24.88
N ILE A 16 12.19 -19.56 24.58
CA ILE A 16 12.12 -20.07 23.21
C ILE A 16 10.85 -19.58 22.52
N THR A 17 9.69 -19.61 23.20
CA THR A 17 8.44 -19.08 22.65
C THR A 17 8.54 -17.58 22.36
N ASP A 18 9.09 -16.78 23.28
CA ASP A 18 9.29 -15.34 23.06
C ASP A 18 10.18 -15.05 21.85
N ARG A 19 11.21 -15.86 21.62
CA ARG A 19 12.05 -15.74 20.41
C ARG A 19 11.28 -16.10 19.15
N VAL A 20 10.50 -17.18 19.17
CA VAL A 20 9.70 -17.62 18.02
C VAL A 20 8.64 -16.57 17.67
N GLU A 21 7.94 -16.02 18.66
CA GLU A 21 6.99 -14.90 18.48
C GLU A 21 7.71 -13.70 17.84
N SER A 22 8.87 -13.29 18.36
CA SER A 22 9.60 -12.13 17.83
C SER A 22 10.10 -12.30 16.39
N ILE A 23 10.45 -13.53 15.99
CA ILE A 23 10.86 -13.85 14.62
C ILE A 23 9.63 -13.84 13.70
N ARG A 24 8.49 -14.35 14.18
CA ARG A 24 7.22 -14.36 13.47
C ARG A 24 6.71 -12.94 13.21
N ASP A 25 6.79 -12.06 14.21
CA ASP A 25 6.43 -10.65 14.08
C ASP A 25 7.32 -9.91 13.07
N ARG A 26 8.63 -10.17 13.08
CA ARG A 26 9.57 -9.60 12.09
C ARG A 26 9.28 -10.10 10.67
N LEU A 27 8.90 -11.36 10.52
CA LEU A 27 8.51 -11.93 9.23
C LEU A 27 7.18 -11.34 8.75
N ALA A 28 6.20 -11.18 9.63
CA ALA A 28 4.92 -10.54 9.33
C ALA A 28 5.11 -9.08 8.86
N LEU A 29 5.92 -8.29 9.57
CA LEU A 29 6.25 -6.92 9.18
C LEU A 29 6.94 -6.83 7.81
N LYS A 30 7.76 -7.81 7.46
CA LYS A 30 8.44 -7.86 6.15
C LYS A 30 7.49 -8.26 5.03
N GLN A 31 6.62 -9.24 5.29
CA GLN A 31 5.57 -9.69 4.37
C GLN A 31 4.60 -8.54 4.06
N ASP A 32 4.12 -7.83 5.08
CA ASP A 32 3.19 -6.70 4.92
C ASP A 32 3.79 -5.58 4.08
N ARG A 33 5.06 -5.24 4.29
CA ARG A 33 5.75 -4.24 3.46
C ARG A 33 5.85 -4.66 1.99
N VAL A 34 6.13 -5.93 1.72
CA VAL A 34 6.18 -6.44 0.34
C VAL A 34 4.80 -6.36 -0.31
N VAL A 35 3.74 -6.76 0.41
CA VAL A 35 2.36 -6.67 -0.08
C VAL A 35 2.00 -5.21 -0.39
N VAL A 36 2.31 -4.27 0.50
CA VAL A 36 2.06 -2.84 0.28
C VAL A 36 2.80 -2.34 -0.97
N LEU A 37 4.07 -2.71 -1.16
CA LEU A 37 4.83 -2.31 -2.35
C LEU A 37 4.22 -2.86 -3.65
N VAL A 38 3.76 -4.12 -3.64
CA VAL A 38 3.08 -4.72 -4.79
C VAL A 38 1.76 -3.99 -5.09
N LEU A 39 0.97 -3.67 -4.07
CA LEU A 39 -0.27 -2.91 -4.23
C LEU A 39 -0.03 -1.52 -4.82
N ILE A 40 1.01 -0.82 -4.35
CA ILE A 40 1.41 0.48 -4.90
C ILE A 40 1.77 0.34 -6.39
N ALA A 41 2.56 -0.67 -6.76
CA ALA A 41 2.94 -0.89 -8.15
C ALA A 41 1.72 -1.13 -9.05
N ILE A 42 0.76 -1.95 -8.61
CA ILE A 42 -0.49 -2.20 -9.35
C ILE A 42 -1.30 -0.91 -9.49
N ALA A 43 -1.42 -0.13 -8.41
CA ALA A 43 -2.15 1.15 -8.43
C ALA A 43 -1.52 2.14 -9.43
N LEU A 44 -0.19 2.21 -9.49
CA LEU A 44 0.53 3.06 -10.46
C LEU A 44 0.29 2.60 -11.90
N LEU A 45 0.34 1.29 -12.17
CA LEU A 45 0.05 0.75 -13.51
C LEU A 45 -1.36 1.09 -13.97
N LEU A 46 -2.35 0.95 -13.09
CA LEU A 46 -3.74 1.30 -13.39
C LEU A 46 -3.92 2.80 -13.62
N ALA A 47 -3.31 3.64 -12.79
CA ALA A 47 -3.39 5.09 -12.93
C ALA A 47 -2.79 5.56 -14.26
N VAL A 48 -1.58 5.09 -14.60
CA VAL A 48 -0.91 5.42 -15.87
C VAL A 48 -1.73 4.91 -17.06
N GLY A 49 -2.27 3.69 -16.98
CA GLY A 49 -3.13 3.13 -18.02
C GLY A 49 -4.38 3.98 -18.27
N LEU A 50 -5.08 4.39 -17.22
CA LEU A 50 -6.28 5.23 -17.31
C LEU A 50 -5.97 6.62 -17.88
N ILE A 51 -4.89 7.27 -17.42
CA ILE A 51 -4.47 8.58 -17.92
C ILE A 51 -4.10 8.48 -19.41
N THR A 52 -3.37 7.44 -19.80
CA THR A 52 -2.96 7.22 -21.20
C THR A 52 -4.18 6.95 -22.08
N ALA A 53 -5.11 6.11 -21.65
CA ALA A 53 -6.35 5.83 -22.38
C ALA A 53 -7.20 7.09 -22.57
N TRP A 54 -7.32 7.92 -21.52
CA TRP A 54 -8.00 9.21 -21.60
C TRP A 54 -7.32 10.16 -22.59
N TRP A 55 -5.98 10.26 -22.53
CA TRP A 55 -5.19 11.07 -23.46
C TRP A 55 -5.43 10.68 -24.93
N ILE A 56 -5.30 9.38 -25.24
CA ILE A 56 -5.54 8.84 -26.59
C ILE A 56 -6.97 9.16 -27.05
N THR A 57 -7.95 9.02 -26.16
CA THR A 57 -9.36 9.32 -26.46
C THR A 57 -9.58 10.79 -26.83
N CYS A 58 -8.91 11.72 -26.14
CA CYS A 58 -8.99 13.14 -26.48
C CYS A 58 -8.28 13.44 -27.82
N GLN A 59 -7.09 12.88 -28.04
CA GLN A 59 -6.32 13.07 -29.27
C GLN A 59 -7.04 12.55 -30.51
N ASN A 60 -7.71 11.39 -30.41
CA ASN A 60 -8.52 10.84 -31.49
C ASN A 60 -9.69 11.75 -31.90
N LYS A 61 -10.09 12.67 -31.02
CA LYS A 61 -11.12 13.70 -31.29
C LYS A 61 -10.51 15.05 -31.70
N GLY A 62 -9.19 15.14 -31.90
CA GLY A 62 -8.48 16.38 -32.17
C GLY A 62 -8.51 17.37 -31.00
N MET A 63 -8.60 16.85 -29.77
CA MET A 63 -8.68 17.62 -28.52
C MET A 63 -7.53 17.23 -27.58
N TYR A 64 -7.22 18.10 -26.62
CA TYR A 64 -6.26 17.85 -25.55
C TYR A 64 -6.97 17.58 -24.21
N PRO A 65 -6.43 16.70 -23.36
CA PRO A 65 -6.97 16.49 -22.02
C PRO A 65 -6.75 17.74 -21.16
N ALA A 66 -7.81 18.17 -20.48
CA ALA A 66 -7.82 19.31 -19.57
C ALA A 66 -8.39 18.91 -18.20
N MET A 67 -7.85 19.53 -17.15
CA MET A 67 -8.28 19.34 -15.78
C MET A 67 -8.42 20.70 -15.11
N ASP A 68 -9.64 21.02 -14.69
CA ASP A 68 -9.92 22.27 -13.98
C ASP A 68 -10.01 22.00 -12.48
N MET A 69 -9.17 22.72 -11.74
CA MET A 69 -9.17 22.71 -10.29
C MET A 69 -10.09 23.83 -9.77
N PRO A 70 -11.04 23.53 -8.86
CA PRO A 70 -11.86 24.56 -8.24
C PRO A 70 -11.01 25.47 -7.35
N SER A 71 -11.39 26.74 -7.21
CA SER A 71 -10.73 27.63 -6.27
C SER A 71 -10.97 27.18 -4.82
N PHE A 72 -9.94 27.24 -3.99
CA PHE A 72 -10.04 26.87 -2.58
C PHE A 72 -11.07 27.70 -1.80
N SER A 73 -11.36 28.92 -2.26
CA SER A 73 -12.30 29.84 -1.62
C SER A 73 -13.77 29.62 -1.98
N ALA A 74 -14.07 29.10 -3.17
CA ALA A 74 -15.45 28.91 -3.63
C ALA A 74 -15.98 27.50 -3.35
N GLY A 75 -15.09 26.54 -3.09
CA GLY A 75 -15.44 25.12 -3.15
C GLY A 75 -15.84 24.71 -4.58
N GLY A 76 -15.81 23.42 -4.88
CA GLY A 76 -16.24 22.94 -6.19
C GLY A 76 -15.79 21.53 -6.49
N THR A 77 -16.12 21.09 -7.70
CA THR A 77 -15.77 19.77 -8.21
C THR A 77 -14.60 19.86 -9.17
N TRP A 78 -13.69 18.90 -9.06
CA TRP A 78 -12.68 18.68 -10.08
C TRP A 78 -13.35 18.24 -11.37
N LYS A 79 -13.02 18.90 -12.47
CA LYS A 79 -13.56 18.57 -13.78
C LYS A 79 -12.44 18.06 -14.67
N VAL A 80 -12.70 16.92 -15.31
CA VAL A 80 -11.77 16.26 -16.24
C VAL A 80 -12.50 16.09 -17.56
N TYR A 81 -11.96 16.66 -18.64
CA TYR A 81 -12.63 16.68 -19.95
C TYR A 81 -11.62 16.82 -21.10
N CYS A 82 -12.08 16.58 -22.34
CA CYS A 82 -11.29 16.88 -23.53
C CYS A 82 -11.63 18.30 -24.01
N ARG A 83 -10.62 19.14 -24.22
CA ARG A 83 -10.74 20.53 -24.68
C ARG A 83 -10.16 20.66 -26.09
N LYS A 84 -10.88 21.35 -26.97
CA LYS A 84 -10.45 21.63 -28.35
C LYS A 84 -9.50 22.82 -28.39
#